data_AF-A0A923V474-F1
#
_entry.id   AF-A0A923V474-F1
#
_cell.length_a   1.000
_cell.length_b   1.000
_cell.length_c   1.000
_cell.angle_alpha   90.00
_cell.angle_beta   90.00
_cell.angle_gamma   90.00
#
_symmetry.space_group_name_H-M   'P 1'
#
loop_
_entity.id
_entity.type
_entity.pdbx_description
1 polymer ?
#
loop_
_entity_poly.entity_id
_entity_poly.type
_entity_poly.pdbx_seq_one_letter_code
_entity_poly.pdbx_strand_id
1 'polypeptide(L)' 'MQDTKGFMWFATRDGLNRFDGYSFKVYRHQEGNNTSIGSNFIHVILEDNRTQMWVGTTKS' A
#
# COMPACT_ATOMS: atom_id res chain seq x y z
N MET A 1 1.22 9.28 3.39
CA MET A 1 1.05 8.91 4.81
C MET A 1 2.41 8.47 5.33
N GLN A 2 2.82 8.84 6.54
CA GLN A 2 3.99 8.24 7.20
C GLN A 2 3.48 7.25 8.25
N ASP A 3 4.05 6.04 8.32
CA ASP A 3 3.68 5.07 9.36
C ASP A 3 4.49 5.26 10.66
N THR A 4 4.08 4.58 11.72
CA THR A 4 4.77 4.61 13.03
C THR A 4 6.21 4.09 12.98
N LYS A 5 6.60 3.38 11.93
CA LYS A 5 7.97 2.86 11.70
C LYS A 5 8.83 3.82 10.87
N GLY A 6 8.26 4.95 10.45
CA GLY A 6 8.94 5.99 9.69
C GLY A 6 8.91 5.79 8.17
N PHE A 7 8.27 4.74 7.65
CA PHE A 7 8.12 4.56 6.21
C PHE A 7 7.07 5.51 5.64
N MET A 8 7.35 6.03 4.44
CA MET A 8 6.40 6.88 3.71
C MET A 8 5.62 6.03 2.72
N TRP A 9 4.30 6.14 2.76
CA TRP A 9 3.36 5.39 1.92
C TRP A 9 2.57 6.33 1.02
N PHE A 10 2.47 5.94 -0.26
CA PHE A 10 1.80 6.72 -1.31
C PHE A 10 0.75 5.85 -2.01
N ALA A 11 -0.48 6.35 -2.01
CA ALA A 11 -1.58 5.80 -2.78
C ALA A 11 -1.48 6.32 -4.21
N THR A 12 -1.47 5.43 -5.19
CA THR A 12 -1.39 5.81 -6.60
C THR A 12 -2.43 5.05 -7.43
N ARG A 13 -2.55 5.40 -8.72
CA ARG A 13 -3.37 4.65 -9.68
C ARG A 13 -2.67 3.39 -10.20
N ASP A 14 -1.38 3.21 -9.92
CA ASP A 14 -0.56 2.09 -10.38
C ASP A 14 0.24 1.45 -9.21
N GLY A 15 -0.46 1.16 -8.13
CA GLY A 15 0.06 0.40 -6.99
C GLY A 15 0.29 1.22 -5.73
N LEU A 16 0.62 0.49 -4.65
CA LEU A 16 0.98 1.05 -3.36
C LEU A 16 2.49 1.20 -3.28
N ASN A 17 2.97 2.42 -3.03
CA ASN A 17 4.39 2.72 -3.02
C ASN A 17 4.84 2.95 -1.57
N ARG A 18 5.89 2.24 -1.12
CA ARG A 18 6.55 2.47 0.16
C ARG A 18 7.95 3.00 -0.07
N PHE A 19 8.29 4.10 0.58
CA PHE A 19 9.63 4.69 0.58
C PHE A 19 10.25 4.57 1.98
N ASP A 20 11.51 4.16 2.02
CA ASP A 20 12.28 3.96 3.25
C ASP A 20 13.32 5.05 3.54
N GLY A 21 13.35 6.11 2.72
CA GLY A 21 14.38 7.15 2.78
C GLY A 21 15.45 7.01 1.68
N TYR A 22 15.55 5.83 1.06
CA TYR A 22 16.55 5.54 0.03
C TYR A 22 15.92 4.99 -1.25
N SER A 23 14.93 4.12 -1.13
CA SER A 23 14.37 3.37 -2.24
C SER A 23 12.85 3.23 -2.13
N PHE A 24 12.21 3.03 -3.29
CA PHE A 24 10.80 2.69 -3.37
C PHE A 24 10.61 1.18 -3.54
N LYS A 25 9.72 0.62 -2.73
CA LYS A 25 9.11 -0.69 -2.96
C LYS A 25 7.69 -0.49 -3.47
N VAL A 26 7.38 -1.08 -4.62
CA VAL A 26 6.06 -0.99 -5.24
C VAL A 26 5.32 -2.32 -5.09
N TYR A 27 4.12 -2.25 -4.51
CA TYR A 27 3.20 -3.37 -4.41
C TYR A 27 2.13 -3.22 -5.49
N ARG A 28 1.92 -4.29 -6.28
CA ARG A 28 0.94 -4.33 -7.37
C ARG A 28 0.03 -5.55 -7.23
N HIS A 29 -1.16 -5.44 -7.79
CA HIS A 29 -2.08 -6.55 -7.95
C HIS A 29 -1.45 -7.59 -8.89
N GLN A 30 -1.61 -8.86 -8.54
CA GLN A 30 -1.18 -9.99 -9.33
C GLN A 30 -2.32 -11.01 -9.41
N GLU A 31 -2.79 -11.26 -10.62
CA GLU A 31 -3.84 -12.25 -10.88
C GLU A 31 -3.41 -13.64 -10.37
N GLY A 32 -4.32 -14.31 -9.66
CA GLY A 32 -4.04 -15.62 -9.05
C GLY A 32 -3.20 -15.59 -7.77
N ASN A 33 -2.69 -14.43 -7.33
CA ASN A 33 -1.96 -14.30 -6.08
C ASN A 33 -2.78 -13.60 -4.99
N ASN A 34 -3.38 -14.39 -4.10
CA ASN A 34 -4.20 -13.91 -2.98
C ASN A 34 -3.42 -13.15 -1.89
N THR A 35 -2.08 -13.09 -1.98
CA THR A 35 -1.23 -12.28 -1.09
C THR A 35 -0.87 -10.93 -1.69
N SER A 36 -1.22 -10.69 -2.96
CA SER A 36 -1.07 -9.38 -3.60
C SER A 36 -2.20 -8.43 -3.19
N ILE A 37 -2.03 -7.13 -3.50
CA ILE A 37 -3.09 -6.14 -3.24
C ILE A 37 -4.30 -6.37 -4.15
N GLY A 38 -5.48 -5.96 -3.70
CA GLY A 38 -6.75 -6.24 -4.41
C GLY A 38 -6.92 -5.51 -5.76
N SER A 39 -6.27 -4.37 -5.95
CA SER A 39 -6.19 -3.63 -7.22
C SER A 39 -5.00 -2.69 -7.20
N ASN A 40 -4.52 -2.27 -8.37
CA ASN A 40 -3.48 -1.24 -8.48
C ASN A 40 -3.99 0.16 -8.12
N PHE A 41 -5.29 0.41 -8.20
CA PHE A 41 -5.84 1.71 -7.84
C PHE A 41 -6.06 1.78 -6.32
N ILE A 42 -5.19 2.52 -5.64
CA ILE A 42 -5.26 2.73 -4.19
C ILE A 42 -6.07 3.97 -3.87
N HIS A 43 -7.12 3.83 -3.06
CA HIS A 43 -7.98 4.93 -2.64
C HIS A 43 -7.56 5.54 -1.30
N VAL A 44 -7.20 4.69 -0.34
CA VAL A 44 -6.90 5.10 1.02
C VAL A 44 -5.85 4.20 1.63
N ILE A 45 -5.04 4.79 2.51
CA ILE A 45 -4.07 4.10 3.35
C ILE A 45 -4.35 4.59 4.77
N LEU A 46 -4.51 3.65 5.70
CA LEU A 46 -4.76 3.92 7.11
C LEU A 46 -3.86 3.01 7.94
N GLU A 47 -3.27 3.56 9.00
CA GLU A 47 -2.65 2.76 10.05
C GLU A 47 -3.57 2.75 11.27
N ASP A 48 -3.81 1.57 11.85
CA ASP A 48 -4.57 1.44 13.08
C ASP A 48 -3.69 1.54 14.33
N ASN A 49 -4.32 1.58 15.50
CA ASN A 49 -3.63 1.69 16.78
C ASN A 49 -2.78 0.47 17.16
N ARG A 50 -2.84 -0.62 16.38
CA ARG A 50 -2.00 -1.81 16.55
C ARG A 50 -0.85 -1.83 15.53
N THR A 51 -0.57 -0.70 14.87
CA THR A 51 0.45 -0.55 13.82
C THR A 51 0.20 -1.43 12.60
N GLN A 52 -1.05 -1.87 12.41
CA GLN A 52 -1.45 -2.59 11.21
C GLN A 52 -1.94 -1.60 10.16
N MET A 53 -1.55 -1.87 8.92
CA MET A 53 -1.89 -1.00 7.81
C MET A 53 -3.02 -1.61 6.98
N TRP A 54 -4.01 -0.78 6.72
CA TRP A 54 -5.17 -1.08 5.91
C TRP A 54 -5.10 -0.28 4.61
N VAL A 55 -5.28 -0.98 3.51
CA VAL A 55 -5.19 -0.42 2.16
C VAL A 55 -6.53 -0.64 1.47
N GLY A 56 -7.24 0.46 1.19
CA GLY A 56 -8.52 0.44 0.51
C GLY A 56 -8.33 0.46 -1.01
N THR A 57 -8.88 -0.55 -1.68
CA THR A 57 -8.89 -0.67 -3.15
C THR A 57 -10.30 -1.05 -3.60
N THR A 58 -10.69 -0.65 -4.81
CA THR A 58 -11.87 -1.23 -5.46
C THR A 58 -11.44 -2.52 -6.12
N LYS A 59 -12.05 -3.63 -5.71
CA LYS A 59 -11.81 -4.93 -6.35
C LYS A 59 -12.17 -4.82 -7.83
N SER A 60 -11.18 -5.11 -8.68
CA SER A 60 -11.38 -5.21 -10.13
C SER A 60 -11.96 -6.58 -10.50
#